data_AF-A0A0S9PTU3-F1
#
_entry.id   AF-A0A0S9PTU3-F1
#
_cell.length_a   1.000
_cell.length_b   1.000
_cell.length_c   1.000
_cell.angle_alpha   90.00
_cell.angle_beta   90.00
_cell.angle_gamma   90.00
#
_symmetry.space_group_name_H-M   'P 1'
#
loop_
_entity.id
_entity.type
_entity.pdbx_description
1 polymer ?
#
loop_
_entity_poly.entity_id
_entity_poly.type
_entity_poly.pdbx_seq_one_letter_code
_entity_poly.pdbx_strand_id
1 'polypeptide(L)'
;MLLDRFTKIGIARGLKVIKIDEFQHVVNSFVRVNQSRNEDKEKIASENIKTQINKAPFQWIIAGEPSVMSFFHRWEQFEGRGRKLAMQPFAWPTDKDELAAFLDKYDEELSGIHFGRKSGLAEMAPRFQLATGGFYGQMVRRLLKDAAEMAFMAGDPDISEALSVTYERWKRLGDRENPFLMKMPEVASRLCTPPTSLPVPTVPQAEILQAAVAQPKMSGRGKGQTREPSFAK
;
A
#
# COMPACT_ATOMS: atom_id res chain seq x y z
N MET A 1 6.65 -25.09 -9.68
CA MET A 1 7.28 -25.34 -11.00
C MET A 1 7.19 -24.17 -11.99
N LEU A 2 6.49 -23.06 -11.68
CA LEU A 2 6.39 -21.87 -12.55
C LEU A 2 7.44 -20.78 -12.22
N LEU A 3 7.64 -20.51 -10.93
CA LEU A 3 8.64 -19.55 -10.42
C LEU A 3 10.09 -19.93 -10.78
N ASP A 4 10.45 -21.22 -10.71
CA ASP A 4 11.79 -21.69 -11.11
C ASP A 4 12.06 -21.44 -12.62
N ARG A 5 11.03 -21.58 -13.48
CA ARG A 5 11.16 -21.23 -14.91
C ARG A 5 11.32 -19.72 -15.09
N PHE A 6 10.55 -18.94 -14.35
CA PHE A 6 10.66 -17.49 -14.36
C PHE A 6 12.06 -17.02 -13.97
N THR A 7 12.65 -17.57 -12.90
CA THR A 7 14.02 -17.25 -12.48
C THR A 7 15.04 -17.60 -13.56
N LYS A 8 14.94 -18.79 -14.18
CA LYS A 8 15.82 -19.18 -15.29
C LYS A 8 15.73 -18.22 -16.48
N ILE A 9 14.51 -17.84 -16.87
CA ILE A 9 14.28 -16.87 -17.96
C ILE A 9 14.83 -15.50 -17.58
N GLY A 10 14.62 -15.04 -16.34
CA GLY A 10 15.15 -13.77 -15.85
C GLY A 10 16.67 -13.72 -15.93
N ILE A 11 17.35 -14.79 -15.50
CA ILE A 11 18.81 -14.92 -15.61
C ILE A 11 19.24 -14.86 -17.08
N ALA A 12 18.62 -15.67 -17.94
CA ALA A 12 18.97 -15.73 -19.36
C ALA A 12 18.76 -14.39 -20.08
N ARG A 13 17.82 -13.56 -19.61
CA ARG A 13 17.54 -12.22 -20.15
C ARG A 13 18.32 -11.10 -19.46
N GLY A 14 19.25 -11.42 -18.55
CA GLY A 14 20.06 -10.43 -17.86
C GLY A 14 19.26 -9.51 -16.94
N LEU A 15 18.11 -9.97 -16.45
CA LEU A 15 17.23 -9.18 -15.59
C LEU A 15 17.95 -8.77 -14.30
N LYS A 16 17.76 -7.52 -13.89
CA LYS A 16 18.40 -6.93 -12.69
C LYS A 16 17.45 -6.72 -11.51
N VAL A 17 16.18 -6.45 -11.81
CA VAL A 17 15.14 -6.17 -10.81
C VAL A 17 13.83 -6.82 -11.23
N ILE A 18 13.15 -7.46 -10.30
CA ILE A 18 11.76 -7.89 -10.43
C ILE A 18 10.92 -7.14 -9.40
N LYS A 19 9.84 -6.51 -9.88
CA LYS A 19 8.78 -5.97 -9.03
C LYS A 19 7.59 -6.91 -9.06
N ILE A 20 7.10 -7.30 -7.89
CA ILE A 20 5.77 -7.89 -7.73
C ILE A 20 4.89 -6.81 -7.10
N ASP A 21 3.94 -6.32 -7.87
CA ASP A 21 2.94 -5.36 -7.40
C ASP A 21 1.73 -6.08 -6.82
N GLU A 22 1.00 -5.40 -5.94
CA GLU A 22 -0.22 -5.91 -5.31
C GLU A 22 -0.06 -7.31 -4.68
N PHE A 23 1.06 -7.52 -3.98
CA PHE A 23 1.42 -8.82 -3.41
C PHE A 23 0.39 -9.36 -2.40
N GLN A 24 -0.45 -8.51 -1.82
CA GLN A 24 -1.58 -8.96 -1.01
C GLN A 24 -2.52 -9.87 -1.78
N HIS A 25 -2.67 -9.73 -3.11
CA HIS A 25 -3.47 -10.67 -3.90
C HIS A 25 -2.82 -12.04 -3.99
N VAL A 26 -1.48 -12.10 -4.04
CA VAL A 26 -0.74 -13.36 -4.00
C VAL A 26 -0.98 -14.02 -2.65
N VAL A 27 -0.77 -13.31 -1.53
CA VAL A 27 -1.04 -13.82 -0.17
C VAL A 27 -2.50 -14.25 -0.03
N ASN A 28 -3.45 -13.38 -0.39
CA ASN A 28 -4.88 -13.64 -0.27
C ASN A 28 -5.35 -14.80 -1.15
N SER A 29 -4.73 -15.04 -2.31
CA SER A 29 -5.06 -16.19 -3.16
C SER A 29 -4.73 -17.52 -2.50
N PHE A 30 -3.71 -17.56 -1.63
CA PHE A 30 -3.40 -18.75 -0.84
C PHE A 30 -4.37 -18.95 0.32
N VAL A 31 -4.88 -17.85 0.89
CA VAL A 31 -5.75 -17.81 2.08
C VAL A 31 -7.24 -18.02 1.74
N ARG A 32 -7.75 -17.43 0.65
CA ARG A 32 -9.19 -17.42 0.33
C ARG A 32 -9.75 -18.75 -0.12
N VAL A 33 -8.92 -19.73 -0.45
CA VAL A 33 -9.40 -20.97 -1.09
C VAL A 33 -9.98 -21.97 -0.08
N ASN A 34 -9.68 -21.95 1.23
CA ASN A 34 -10.32 -22.85 2.21
C ASN A 34 -10.05 -22.41 3.67
N GLN A 35 -11.10 -22.00 4.39
CA GLN A 35 -11.05 -21.43 5.74
C GLN A 35 -10.53 -22.36 6.87
N SER A 36 -10.11 -23.60 6.59
CA SER A 36 -9.72 -24.58 7.62
C SER A 36 -8.28 -25.11 7.52
N ARG A 37 -7.43 -24.64 6.58
CA ARG A 37 -6.01 -25.08 6.43
C ARG A 37 -5.06 -23.95 6.00
N ASN A 38 -5.11 -22.80 6.67
CA ASN A 38 -4.40 -21.59 6.23
C ASN A 38 -2.87 -21.62 6.45
N GLU A 39 -2.39 -22.16 7.56
CA GLU A 39 -0.98 -22.02 7.94
C GLU A 39 -0.03 -22.82 7.04
N ASP A 40 -0.38 -24.07 6.69
CA ASP A 40 0.47 -24.91 5.84
C ASP A 40 0.66 -24.32 4.43
N LYS A 41 -0.37 -23.69 3.87
CA LYS A 41 -0.29 -23.08 2.55
C LYS A 41 0.52 -21.79 2.57
N GLU A 42 0.32 -20.94 3.58
CA GLU A 42 1.17 -19.76 3.77
C GLU A 42 2.63 -20.15 4.00
N LYS A 43 2.89 -21.24 4.75
CA LYS A 43 4.22 -21.81 4.93
C LYS A 43 4.84 -22.30 3.62
N ILE A 44 4.08 -23.02 2.80
CA ILE A 44 4.56 -23.47 1.48
C ILE A 44 4.83 -22.26 0.56
N ALA A 45 3.96 -21.25 0.57
CA ALA A 45 4.16 -20.04 -0.21
C ALA A 45 5.42 -19.30 0.25
N SER A 46 5.62 -19.16 1.56
CA SER A 46 6.76 -18.47 2.13
C SER A 46 8.09 -19.19 1.83
N GLU A 47 8.11 -20.52 1.95
CA GLU A 47 9.25 -21.38 1.55
C GLU A 47 9.58 -21.26 0.05
N ASN A 48 8.56 -21.23 -0.80
CA ASN A 48 8.75 -21.03 -2.24
C ASN A 48 9.35 -19.65 -2.54
N ILE A 49 8.82 -18.59 -1.94
CA ILE A 49 9.33 -17.22 -2.13
C ILE A 49 10.76 -17.11 -1.65
N LYS A 50 11.08 -17.62 -0.45
CA LYS A 50 12.45 -17.69 0.08
C LYS A 50 13.39 -18.37 -0.91
N THR A 51 12.97 -19.52 -1.43
CA THR A 51 13.79 -20.29 -2.37
C THR A 51 14.09 -19.49 -3.63
N GLN A 52 13.12 -18.72 -4.14
CA GLN A 52 13.35 -17.87 -5.31
C GLN A 52 14.25 -16.68 -5.02
N ILE A 53 14.03 -15.98 -3.90
CA ILE A 53 14.87 -14.86 -3.49
C ILE A 53 16.34 -15.29 -3.39
N ASN A 54 16.61 -16.48 -2.85
CA ASN A 54 17.98 -16.97 -2.68
C ASN A 54 18.64 -17.44 -3.98
N LYS A 55 17.85 -17.97 -4.92
CA LYS A 55 18.36 -18.47 -6.21
C LYS A 55 18.55 -17.37 -7.24
N ALA A 56 17.78 -16.29 -7.13
CA ALA A 56 17.76 -15.22 -8.10
C ALA A 56 18.98 -14.29 -7.92
N PRO A 57 19.78 -14.05 -8.97
CA PRO A 57 20.88 -13.07 -8.92
C PRO A 57 20.39 -11.62 -9.12
N PHE A 58 19.10 -11.36 -9.01
CA PHE A 58 18.46 -10.07 -9.23
C PHE A 58 17.67 -9.62 -8.00
N GLN A 59 17.47 -8.31 -7.87
CA GLN A 59 16.78 -7.72 -6.74
C GLN A 59 15.27 -7.94 -6.85
N TRP A 60 14.65 -8.35 -5.73
CA TRP A 60 13.20 -8.47 -5.61
C TRP A 60 12.64 -7.24 -4.90
N ILE A 61 11.65 -6.60 -5.52
CA ILE A 61 10.84 -5.54 -4.94
C ILE A 61 9.44 -6.10 -4.80
N ILE A 62 8.97 -6.24 -3.56
CA ILE A 62 7.62 -6.72 -3.27
C ILE A 62 6.83 -5.55 -2.74
N ALA A 63 5.83 -5.13 -3.49
CA ALA A 63 4.94 -4.01 -3.18
C ALA A 63 3.52 -4.52 -2.95
N GLY A 64 2.81 -3.89 -2.02
CA GLY A 64 1.43 -4.22 -1.72
C GLY A 64 0.92 -3.44 -0.52
N GLU A 65 -0.30 -3.76 -0.11
CA GLU A 65 -0.95 -3.15 1.06
C GLU A 65 -0.18 -3.40 2.37
N PRO A 66 -0.37 -2.57 3.41
CA PRO A 66 0.25 -2.76 4.73
C PRO A 66 0.06 -4.17 5.32
N SER A 67 -1.05 -4.83 4.98
CA SER A 67 -1.35 -6.23 5.39
C SER A 67 -0.25 -7.22 4.97
N VAL A 68 0.47 -6.96 3.87
CA VAL A 68 1.60 -7.77 3.41
C VAL A 68 2.73 -7.82 4.45
N MET A 69 2.92 -6.77 5.24
CA MET A 69 3.95 -6.76 6.28
C MET A 69 3.70 -7.81 7.35
N SER A 70 2.43 -8.13 7.65
CA SER A 70 2.08 -9.18 8.61
C SER A 70 2.58 -10.56 8.14
N PHE A 71 2.49 -10.85 6.84
CA PHE A 71 3.04 -12.07 6.25
C PHE A 71 4.56 -12.14 6.46
N PHE A 72 5.28 -11.06 6.15
CA PHE A 72 6.74 -11.02 6.34
C PHE A 72 7.18 -11.02 7.80
N HIS A 73 6.34 -10.56 8.73
CA HIS A 73 6.61 -10.60 10.17
C HIS A 73 6.34 -11.98 10.78
N ARG A 74 5.33 -12.70 10.28
CA ARG A 74 5.01 -14.05 10.73
C ARG A 74 6.10 -15.06 10.41
N TRP A 75 6.77 -14.91 9.27
CA TRP A 75 7.77 -15.88 8.80
C TRP A 75 9.19 -15.36 9.00
N GLU A 76 9.83 -15.75 10.12
CA GLU A 76 11.20 -15.37 10.53
C GLU A 76 12.24 -15.56 9.42
N GLN A 77 12.02 -16.50 8.50
CA GLN A 77 12.93 -16.74 7.39
C GLN A 77 13.16 -15.54 6.45
N PHE A 78 12.32 -14.50 6.50
CA PHE A 78 12.52 -13.26 5.75
C PHE A 78 13.32 -12.21 6.52
N GLU A 79 13.60 -12.45 7.79
CA GLU A 79 14.47 -11.60 8.60
C GLU A 79 15.88 -11.56 7.98
N GLY A 80 16.43 -10.35 7.86
CA GLY A 80 17.73 -10.12 7.23
C GLY A 80 17.79 -10.27 5.71
N ARG A 81 16.74 -10.74 5.03
CA ARG A 81 16.74 -10.94 3.55
C ARG A 81 16.36 -9.70 2.74
N GLY A 82 15.89 -8.64 3.37
CA GLY A 82 15.46 -7.44 2.68
C GLY A 82 15.19 -6.28 3.63
N ARG A 83 15.03 -5.09 3.04
CA ARG A 83 14.60 -3.89 3.75
C ARG A 83 13.08 -3.73 3.57
N LYS A 84 12.38 -3.50 4.67
CA LYS A 84 10.96 -3.16 4.67
C LYS A 84 10.86 -1.64 4.60
N LEU A 85 10.28 -1.13 3.53
CA LEU A 85 10.08 0.29 3.31
C LEU A 85 8.58 0.56 3.34
N ALA A 86 8.13 1.33 4.34
CA ALA A 86 6.76 1.80 4.37
C ALA A 86 6.68 3.06 3.52
N MET A 87 5.86 3.04 2.47
CA MET A 87 5.50 4.26 1.75
C MET A 87 4.49 5.04 2.59
N GLN A 88 4.87 6.25 3.00
CA GLN A 88 3.99 7.16 3.72
C GLN A 88 3.54 8.29 2.80
N PRO A 89 2.38 8.91 3.05
CA PRO A 89 2.02 10.19 2.45
C PRO A 89 3.07 11.26 2.78
N PHE A 90 3.18 12.30 1.95
CA PHE A 90 3.95 13.49 2.30
C PHE A 90 3.40 14.10 3.60
N ALA A 91 4.26 14.21 4.61
CA ALA A 91 3.90 14.75 5.91
C ALA A 91 4.02 16.28 5.90
N TRP A 92 3.03 16.98 6.46
CA TRP A 92 3.08 18.43 6.63
C TRP A 92 3.44 18.79 8.08
N PRO A 93 4.32 19.78 8.32
CA PRO A 93 5.09 20.56 7.34
C PRO A 93 6.42 19.92 6.92
N THR A 94 6.78 18.75 7.46
CA THR A 94 8.11 18.13 7.33
C THR A 94 8.58 17.95 5.89
N ASP A 95 7.70 17.47 5.01
CA ASP A 95 8.02 17.10 3.64
C ASP A 95 7.54 18.15 2.62
N LYS A 96 7.29 19.39 3.08
CA LYS A 96 6.76 20.48 2.24
C LYS A 96 7.62 20.71 0.99
N ASP A 97 8.93 20.80 1.17
CA ASP A 97 9.86 21.12 0.07
C ASP A 97 9.99 19.93 -0.90
N GLU A 98 9.92 18.70 -0.40
CA GLU A 98 9.89 17.49 -1.23
C GLU A 98 8.60 17.41 -2.04
N LEU A 99 7.45 17.70 -1.43
CA LEU A 99 6.17 17.77 -2.12
C LEU A 99 6.17 18.87 -3.19
N ALA A 100 6.72 20.05 -2.90
CA ALA A 100 6.83 21.14 -3.86
C ALA A 100 7.74 20.77 -5.04
N ALA A 101 8.90 20.15 -4.78
CA ALA A 101 9.81 19.67 -5.81
C ALA A 101 9.18 18.56 -6.68
N PHE A 102 8.43 17.65 -6.06
CA PHE A 102 7.66 16.64 -6.76
C PHE A 102 6.64 17.28 -7.72
N LEU A 103 5.88 18.27 -7.24
CA LEU A 103 4.88 18.97 -8.04
C LEU A 103 5.50 19.80 -9.16
N ASP A 104 6.62 20.48 -8.92
CA ASP A 104 7.33 21.25 -9.96
C ASP A 104 7.80 20.33 -11.10
N LYS A 105 8.41 19.20 -10.75
CA LYS A 105 8.84 18.21 -11.74
C LYS A 105 7.67 17.66 -12.54
N TYR A 106 6.53 17.40 -11.90
CA TYR A 106 5.34 16.94 -12.60
C TYR A 106 4.77 18.01 -13.55
N ASP A 107 4.80 19.29 -13.14
CA ASP A 107 4.40 20.43 -13.97
C ASP A 107 5.32 20.64 -15.18
N GLU A 108 6.63 20.41 -15.01
CA GLU A 108 7.62 20.36 -16.10
C GLU A 108 7.28 19.30 -17.13
N GLU A 109 7.00 18.07 -16.67
CA GLU A 109 6.66 16.96 -17.55
C GLU A 109 5.32 17.22 -18.28
N LEU A 110 4.33 17.75 -17.58
CA LEU A 110 3.03 18.11 -18.19
C LEU A 110 3.18 19.22 -19.24
N SER A 111 3.86 20.31 -18.90
CA SER A 111 4.06 21.43 -19.82
C SER A 111 4.98 21.09 -21.00
N GLY A 112 5.99 20.24 -20.79
CA GLY A 112 6.87 19.80 -21.87
C GLY A 112 6.18 18.94 -22.95
N ILE A 113 5.05 18.30 -22.61
CA ILE A 113 4.39 17.32 -23.49
C ILE A 113 3.00 17.80 -23.95
N HIS A 114 2.21 18.40 -23.07
CA HIS A 114 0.77 18.57 -23.26
C HIS A 114 0.27 20.01 -23.22
N PHE A 115 1.02 20.95 -22.64
CA PHE A 115 0.54 22.30 -22.34
C PHE A 115 1.52 23.38 -22.80
N GLY A 116 1.03 24.62 -22.97
CA GLY A 116 1.86 25.73 -23.47
C GLY A 116 2.75 26.38 -22.40
N ARG A 117 2.45 26.14 -21.12
CA ARG A 117 3.19 26.68 -19.98
C ARG A 117 3.00 25.84 -18.71
N LYS A 118 3.84 26.09 -17.70
CA LYS A 118 3.67 25.57 -16.35
C LYS A 118 2.45 26.18 -15.65
N SER A 119 1.82 25.40 -14.78
CA SER A 119 0.66 25.79 -13.96
C SER A 119 1.06 26.40 -12.61
N GLY A 120 2.33 26.30 -12.21
CA GLY A 120 2.81 26.75 -10.90
C GLY A 120 2.48 25.77 -9.78
N LEU A 121 2.49 24.45 -10.05
CA LEU A 121 2.02 23.44 -9.08
C LEU A 121 2.82 23.44 -7.78
N ALA A 122 4.12 23.77 -7.83
CA ALA A 122 4.99 23.86 -6.66
C ALA A 122 4.45 24.84 -5.60
N GLU A 123 3.94 25.99 -6.04
CA GLU A 123 3.38 27.04 -5.19
C GLU A 123 2.04 26.61 -4.57
N MET A 124 1.37 25.66 -5.21
CA MET A 124 0.12 25.06 -4.76
C MET A 124 0.31 23.87 -3.81
N ALA A 125 1.55 23.50 -3.44
CA ALA A 125 1.82 22.37 -2.54
C ALA A 125 0.95 22.35 -1.26
N PRO A 126 0.71 23.47 -0.55
CA PRO A 126 -0.20 23.47 0.60
C PRO A 126 -1.63 23.07 0.25
N ARG A 127 -2.12 23.46 -0.93
CA ARG A 127 -3.47 23.13 -1.43
C ARG A 127 -3.56 21.64 -1.75
N PHE A 128 -2.54 21.08 -2.41
CA PHE A 128 -2.44 19.65 -2.66
C PHE A 128 -2.37 18.83 -1.37
N GLN A 129 -1.61 19.31 -0.38
CA GLN A 129 -1.55 18.68 0.94
C GLN A 129 -2.92 18.64 1.60
N LEU A 130 -3.64 19.77 1.62
CA LEU A 130 -4.97 19.86 2.22
C LEU A 130 -6.00 18.99 1.47
N ALA A 131 -5.92 18.96 0.14
CA ALA A 131 -6.83 18.21 -0.72
C ALA A 131 -6.66 16.69 -0.60
N THR A 132 -5.42 16.23 -0.44
CA THR A 132 -5.07 14.80 -0.59
C THR A 132 -4.54 14.17 0.69
N GLY A 133 -4.25 14.95 1.73
CA GLY A 133 -3.53 14.47 2.91
C GLY A 133 -2.11 13.97 2.62
N GLY A 134 -1.50 14.45 1.53
CA GLY A 134 -0.17 14.01 1.07
C GLY A 134 -0.15 12.67 0.33
N PHE A 135 -1.31 12.05 0.08
CA PHE A 135 -1.35 10.76 -0.60
C PHE A 135 -1.09 10.90 -2.11
N TYR A 136 0.10 10.46 -2.54
CA TYR A 136 0.53 10.44 -3.95
C TYR A 136 -0.53 9.88 -4.91
N GLY A 137 -1.13 8.73 -4.56
CA GLY A 137 -2.13 8.08 -5.42
C GLY A 137 -3.38 8.93 -5.65
N GLN A 138 -3.82 9.69 -4.64
CA GLN A 138 -4.96 10.59 -4.77
C GLN A 138 -4.58 11.82 -5.59
N MET A 139 -3.41 12.40 -5.31
CA MET A 139 -2.86 13.55 -6.02
C MET A 139 -2.70 13.29 -7.52
N VAL A 140 -1.94 12.25 -7.90
CA VAL A 140 -1.63 12.00 -9.30
C VAL A 140 -2.82 11.43 -10.05
N ARG A 141 -3.44 10.35 -9.54
CA ARG A 141 -4.45 9.63 -10.32
C ARG A 141 -5.82 10.31 -10.34
N ARG A 142 -6.18 11.09 -9.32
CA ARG A 142 -7.52 11.68 -9.21
C ARG A 142 -7.55 13.19 -9.43
N LEU A 143 -6.48 13.92 -9.10
CA LEU A 143 -6.46 15.37 -9.29
C LEU A 143 -5.70 15.75 -10.55
N LEU A 144 -4.40 15.45 -10.60
CA LEU A 144 -3.54 15.92 -11.68
C LEU A 144 -3.92 15.31 -13.02
N LYS A 145 -4.20 14.01 -13.06
CA LYS A 145 -4.61 13.33 -14.30
C LYS A 145 -5.94 13.89 -14.83
N ASP A 146 -6.98 13.92 -14.00
CA ASP A 146 -8.32 14.36 -14.42
C ASP A 146 -8.34 15.87 -14.76
N ALA A 147 -7.57 16.69 -14.05
CA ALA A 147 -7.39 18.10 -14.39
C ALA A 147 -6.67 18.29 -15.73
N ALA A 148 -5.61 17.50 -15.98
CA ALA A 148 -4.91 17.53 -17.26
C ALA A 148 -5.81 17.08 -18.42
N GLU A 149 -6.59 16.01 -18.26
CA GLU A 149 -7.54 15.57 -19.28
C GLU A 149 -8.59 16.66 -19.58
N MET A 150 -9.14 17.32 -18.56
CA MET A 150 -10.11 18.40 -18.76
C MET A 150 -9.51 19.62 -19.43
N ALA A 151 -8.38 20.13 -18.94
CA ALA A 151 -7.69 21.29 -19.51
C ALA A 151 -7.31 21.04 -20.98
N PHE A 152 -6.78 19.84 -21.28
CA PHE A 152 -6.42 19.45 -22.64
C PHE A 152 -7.64 19.42 -23.56
N MET A 153 -8.78 18.87 -23.12
CA MET A 153 -10.02 18.87 -23.91
C MET A 153 -10.61 20.27 -24.11
N ALA A 154 -10.43 21.18 -23.14
CA ALA A 154 -10.87 22.56 -23.22
C ALA A 154 -9.95 23.44 -24.09
N GLY A 155 -8.74 22.98 -24.39
CA GLY A 155 -7.72 23.77 -25.08
C GLY A 155 -7.04 24.81 -24.18
N ASP A 156 -7.07 24.58 -22.86
CA ASP A 156 -6.45 25.47 -21.89
C ASP A 156 -4.92 25.37 -21.95
N PRO A 157 -4.19 26.47 -21.67
CA PRO A 157 -2.74 26.50 -21.78
C PRO A 157 -2.01 25.81 -20.63
N ASP A 158 -2.71 25.45 -19.55
CA ASP A 158 -2.22 24.81 -18.32
C ASP A 158 -3.40 24.19 -17.53
N ILE A 159 -3.13 23.53 -16.39
CA ILE A 159 -4.16 22.80 -15.64
C ILE A 159 -4.78 23.58 -14.46
N SER A 160 -4.38 24.84 -14.25
CA SER A 160 -4.65 25.59 -13.00
C SER A 160 -6.14 25.72 -12.70
N GLU A 161 -6.94 26.08 -13.71
CA GLU A 161 -8.39 26.22 -13.56
C GLU A 161 -9.09 24.87 -13.41
N ALA A 162 -8.61 23.85 -14.14
CA ALA A 162 -9.19 22.52 -14.08
C ALA A 162 -9.02 21.85 -12.70
N LEU A 163 -7.99 22.21 -11.91
CA LEU A 163 -7.76 21.64 -10.58
C LEU A 163 -8.92 21.85 -9.61
N SER A 164 -9.52 23.04 -9.58
CA SER A 164 -10.65 23.34 -8.69
C SER A 164 -11.88 22.52 -9.09
N VAL A 165 -12.18 22.47 -10.38
CA VAL A 165 -13.29 21.71 -10.95
C VAL A 165 -13.12 20.21 -10.70
N THR A 166 -11.92 19.67 -10.88
CA THR A 166 -11.61 18.27 -10.58
C THR A 166 -11.84 17.95 -9.11
N TYR A 167 -11.34 18.80 -8.21
CA TYR A 167 -11.49 18.58 -6.78
C TYR A 167 -12.96 18.56 -6.35
N GLU A 168 -13.77 19.49 -6.85
CA GLU A 168 -15.22 19.52 -6.62
C GLU A 168 -15.91 18.26 -7.11
N ARG A 169 -15.60 17.80 -8.34
CA ARG A 169 -16.15 16.55 -8.87
C ARG A 169 -15.79 15.34 -8.01
N TRP A 170 -14.57 15.30 -7.50
CA TRP A 170 -14.08 14.18 -6.69
C TRP A 170 -14.71 14.15 -5.29
N LYS A 171 -14.71 15.29 -4.57
CA LYS A 171 -15.14 15.34 -3.16
C LYS A 171 -16.62 15.69 -2.98
N ARG A 172 -17.28 16.21 -4.02
CA ARG A 172 -18.66 16.73 -3.98
C ARG A 172 -18.87 17.78 -2.89
N LEU A 173 -17.83 18.57 -2.62
CA LEU A 173 -17.86 19.66 -1.65
C LEU A 173 -18.08 20.98 -2.39
N GLY A 174 -18.68 21.97 -1.73
CA GLY A 174 -18.87 23.30 -2.31
C GLY A 174 -17.59 24.15 -2.28
N ASP A 175 -17.61 25.29 -2.98
CA ASP A 175 -16.46 26.17 -3.21
C ASP A 175 -15.69 26.56 -1.94
N ARG A 176 -16.40 26.76 -0.81
CA ARG A 176 -15.83 27.11 0.50
C ARG A 176 -14.95 26.01 1.12
N GLU A 177 -15.04 24.80 0.60
CA GLU A 177 -14.27 23.64 1.05
C GLU A 177 -13.24 23.18 0.02
N ASN A 178 -13.16 23.87 -1.13
CA ASN A 178 -12.21 23.59 -2.19
C ASN A 178 -10.84 24.23 -1.91
N PRO A 179 -9.79 23.45 -1.60
CA PRO A 179 -8.45 23.97 -1.33
C PRO A 179 -7.86 24.77 -2.48
N PHE A 180 -8.35 24.61 -3.72
CA PHE A 180 -7.89 25.33 -4.90
C PHE A 180 -8.58 26.69 -5.10
N LEU A 181 -9.71 26.94 -4.41
CA LEU A 181 -10.42 28.23 -4.42
C LEU A 181 -10.20 29.04 -3.14
N MET A 182 -9.71 28.42 -2.06
CA MET A 182 -9.40 29.09 -0.79
C MET A 182 -8.31 30.17 -0.92
N LYS A 183 -8.31 31.15 -0.02
CA LYS A 183 -7.19 32.07 0.15
C LYS A 183 -6.06 31.39 0.93
N MET A 184 -4.80 31.72 0.62
CA MET A 184 -3.64 31.08 1.28
C MET A 184 -3.64 31.15 2.83
N PRO A 185 -4.06 32.25 3.48
CA PRO A 185 -4.18 32.27 4.95
C PRO A 185 -5.16 31.22 5.50
N GLU A 186 -6.24 30.92 4.77
CA GLU A 186 -7.21 29.91 5.15
C GLU A 186 -6.64 28.49 4.99
N VAL A 187 -5.94 28.23 3.87
CA VAL A 187 -5.23 26.97 3.64
C VAL A 187 -4.21 26.70 4.75
N ALA A 188 -3.41 27.71 5.10
CA ALA A 188 -2.43 27.62 6.18
C ALA A 188 -3.09 27.32 7.53
N SER A 189 -4.19 28.00 7.86
CA SER A 189 -4.94 27.76 9.09
C SER A 189 -5.47 26.32 9.19
N ARG A 190 -6.01 25.77 8.10
CA ARG A 190 -6.52 24.39 8.07
C ARG A 190 -5.41 23.34 8.19
N LEU A 191 -4.24 23.59 7.59
CA LEU A 191 -3.08 22.69 7.72
C LEU A 191 -2.47 22.68 9.13
N CYS A 192 -2.59 23.77 9.87
CA CYS A 192 -2.15 23.86 11.27
C CYS A 192 -3.17 23.28 12.26
N THR A 193 -4.40 23.02 11.80
CA THR A 193 -5.42 22.40 12.65
C THR A 193 -5.22 20.88 12.62
N PRO A 194 -5.00 20.22 13.77
CA PRO A 194 -4.92 18.77 13.78
C PRO A 194 -6.22 18.20 13.17
N PRO A 195 -6.14 17.15 12.34
CA PRO A 195 -7.33 16.58 11.72
C PRO A 195 -8.32 16.27 12.84
N THR A 196 -9.48 16.94 12.84
CA THR A 196 -10.61 16.57 13.68
C THR A 196 -10.89 15.12 13.32
N SER A 197 -10.56 14.21 14.23
CA SER A 197 -10.51 12.76 14.03
C SER A 197 -11.57 12.33 13.01
N LEU A 198 -11.14 11.97 11.79
CA LEU A 198 -11.99 11.15 10.94
C LEU A 198 -12.37 9.93 11.79
N PRO A 199 -13.64 9.49 11.79
CA PRO A 199 -14.01 8.27 12.47
C PRO A 199 -13.11 7.17 11.93
N VAL A 200 -12.18 6.70 12.76
CA VAL A 200 -11.46 5.46 12.51
C VAL A 200 -12.58 4.45 12.30
N PRO A 201 -12.69 3.76 11.15
CA PRO A 201 -13.58 2.62 11.08
C PRO A 201 -13.10 1.68 12.16
N THR A 202 -13.88 1.58 13.23
CA THR A 202 -13.63 0.71 14.36
C THR A 202 -13.70 -0.71 13.82
N VAL A 203 -12.58 -1.21 13.29
CA VAL A 203 -12.38 -2.65 13.21
C VAL A 203 -12.39 -3.07 14.67
N PRO A 204 -13.35 -3.91 15.12
CA PRO A 204 -13.39 -4.32 16.51
C PRO A 204 -12.09 -5.06 16.82
N GLN A 205 -11.14 -4.39 17.48
CA GLN A 205 -9.88 -4.98 17.94
C GLN A 205 -10.10 -6.00 19.07
N ALA A 206 -11.35 -6.23 19.49
CA ALA A 206 -11.70 -7.12 20.58
C ALA A 206 -11.78 -8.62 20.20
N GLU A 207 -11.84 -9.00 18.91
CA GLU A 207 -11.98 -10.42 18.53
C GLU A 207 -10.67 -11.13 18.12
N ILE A 208 -9.57 -10.39 17.90
CA ILE A 208 -8.29 -11.02 17.50
C ILE A 208 -7.47 -11.51 18.72
N LEU A 209 -7.74 -11.00 19.92
CA LEU A 209 -6.96 -11.36 21.13
C LEU A 209 -7.53 -12.52 21.96
N GLN A 210 -8.73 -13.02 21.68
CA GLN A 210 -9.29 -14.19 22.40
C GLN A 210 -9.01 -15.54 21.71
N ALA A 211 -8.61 -15.56 20.43
CA ALA A 211 -8.26 -16.80 19.74
C ALA A 211 -6.83 -17.30 20.06
N ALA A 212 -5.97 -16.48 20.69
CA ALA A 212 -4.56 -16.82 20.95
C ALA A 212 -4.28 -17.38 22.36
N VAL A 213 -5.29 -17.49 23.25
CA VAL A 213 -5.09 -17.92 24.65
C VAL A 213 -5.78 -19.25 25.00
N ALA A 214 -6.44 -19.90 24.04
CA ALA A 214 -6.97 -21.25 24.26
C ALA A 214 -5.89 -22.32 24.00
N GLN A 215 -4.92 -22.44 24.91
CA GLN A 215 -4.15 -23.68 25.03
C GLN A 215 -5.08 -24.81 25.51
N PRO A 216 -5.20 -25.95 24.81
CA PRO A 216 -5.84 -27.11 25.41
C PRO A 216 -4.94 -27.67 26.50
N LYS A 217 -5.38 -27.54 27.76
CA LYS A 217 -4.85 -28.30 28.90
C LYS A 217 -4.94 -29.79 28.55
N MET A 218 -3.79 -30.43 28.32
CA MET A 218 -3.69 -31.88 28.36
C MET A 218 -3.94 -32.36 29.80
N SER A 219 -5.21 -32.61 30.10
CA SER A 219 -5.66 -33.36 31.27
C SER A 219 -5.45 -34.85 31.00
N GLY A 220 -4.34 -35.38 31.51
CA GLY A 220 -4.20 -36.82 31.70
C GLY A 220 -5.05 -37.30 32.88
N ARG A 221 -5.97 -38.24 32.63
CA ARG A 221 -6.30 -39.39 33.51
C ARG A 221 -7.57 -40.08 33.02
N GLY A 222 -7.50 -41.39 32.79
CA GLY A 222 -8.72 -42.20 32.68
C GLY A 222 -8.59 -43.56 32.01
N LYS A 223 -7.92 -44.50 32.69
CA LYS A 223 -8.21 -45.96 32.73
C LYS A 223 -8.60 -46.66 31.41
N GLY A 224 -7.66 -47.43 30.86
CA GLY A 224 -7.93 -48.52 29.93
C GLY A 224 -7.30 -49.82 30.46
N GLN A 225 -8.15 -50.76 30.86
CA GLN A 225 -7.82 -52.10 31.35
C GLN A 225 -7.03 -52.90 30.29
N THR A 226 -5.85 -53.38 30.64
CA THR A 226 -5.21 -54.51 29.93
C THR A 226 -5.69 -55.81 30.55
N ARG A 227 -6.45 -56.59 29.78
CA ARG A 227 -6.74 -57.99 30.05
C ARG A 227 -5.53 -58.82 29.65
N GLU A 228 -5.02 -59.63 30.58
CA GLU A 228 -4.12 -60.75 30.29
C GLU A 228 -4.84 -61.80 29.44
N PRO A 229 -4.15 -62.47 28.51
CA PRO A 229 -4.46 -63.84 28.15
C PRO A 229 -3.54 -64.80 28.91
N SER A 230 -4.16 -65.57 29.80
CA SER A 230 -3.72 -66.87 30.25
C SER A 230 -3.42 -67.77 29.05
N PHE A 231 -2.20 -68.31 29.00
CA PHE A 231 -1.95 -69.63 28.43
C PHE A 231 -1.13 -70.43 29.44
N ALA A 232 -1.75 -71.50 29.93
CA ALA A 232 -1.17 -72.47 30.83
C ALA A 232 -0.56 -73.64 30.04
N LYS A 233 0.59 -74.09 30.53
CA LYS A 233 1.29 -75.38 30.36
C LYS A 233 1.87 -75.72 29.00
#